data_AF-K7AIE2-F1
#
_entry.id   AF-K7AIE2-F1
#
_cell.length_a   1.000
_cell.length_b   1.000
_cell.length_c   1.000
_cell.angle_alpha   90.00
_cell.angle_beta   90.00
_cell.angle_gamma   90.00
#
_symmetry.space_group_name_H-M   'P 1'
#
loop_
_entity.id
_entity.type
_entity.pdbx_description
1 polymer ?
#
loop_
_entity_poly.entity_id
_entity_poly.type
_entity_poly.pdbx_seq_one_letter_code
_entity_poly.pdbx_strand_id
1 'polypeptide(L)'
;MALTFLCPVHRDWVYSNPQEALSYMDDSQNQGESLLQQQDWHEAIAYLGCAFETTEILMELQGPGESFLLSRLTSLAVLLATSFNKLNEHNCGQIILKQAQQKLQEAEDTSLGDKSRLAYIQECLFSIRTSQEQFRVKHMFEQPELTVQVH
;
A
#
# COMPACT_ATOMS: atom_id res chain seq x y z
N MET A 1 -5.82 13.87 2.05
CA MET A 1 -6.40 12.93 3.02
C MET A 1 -5.54 11.68 3.03
N ALA A 2 -5.25 11.15 4.21
CA ALA A 2 -4.68 9.82 4.41
C ALA A 2 -5.82 8.87 4.76
N LEU A 3 -5.80 7.65 4.22
CA LEU A 3 -6.70 6.58 4.67
C LEU A 3 -6.19 6.03 6.00
N THR A 4 -7.09 5.63 6.89
CA THR A 4 -6.77 5.09 8.21
C THR A 4 -7.42 3.74 8.40
N PHE A 5 -6.66 2.72 8.83
CA PHE A 5 -7.16 1.35 8.97
C PHE A 5 -7.02 0.83 10.40
N LEU A 6 -5.87 1.06 11.03
CA LEU A 6 -5.64 0.88 12.45
C LEU A 6 -6.40 1.97 13.24
N CYS A 7 -7.19 1.51 14.21
CA CYS A 7 -7.71 2.40 15.23
C CYS A 7 -6.58 2.90 16.16
N PRO A 8 -6.79 4.00 16.90
CA PRO A 8 -5.76 4.56 17.78
C PRO A 8 -5.15 3.54 18.74
N VAL A 9 -5.98 2.68 19.34
CA VAL A 9 -5.53 1.65 20.29
C VAL A 9 -4.58 0.63 19.64
N HIS A 10 -4.92 0.14 18.44
CA HIS A 10 -4.05 -0.81 17.73
C HIS A 10 -2.79 -0.14 17.20
N ARG A 11 -2.88 1.12 16.77
CA ARG A 11 -1.71 1.92 16.39
C ARG A 11 -0.73 2.06 17.56
N ASP A 12 -1.21 2.43 18.75
CA ASP A 12 -0.39 2.53 19.97
C ASP A 12 0.21 1.17 20.37
N TRP A 13 -0.55 0.09 20.19
CA TRP A 13 -0.06 -1.27 20.44
C TRP A 13 1.10 -1.65 19.51
N VAL A 14 1.03 -1.31 18.21
CA VAL A 14 2.14 -1.57 17.26
C VAL A 14 3.40 -0.82 17.69
N TYR A 15 3.28 0.47 18.05
CA TYR A 15 4.42 1.25 18.56
C TYR A 15 5.05 0.65 19.83
N SER A 16 4.24 0.01 20.66
CA SER A 16 4.67 -0.58 21.92
C SER A 16 5.20 -2.02 21.78
N ASN A 17 4.85 -2.74 20.70
CA ASN A 17 5.14 -4.17 20.51
C ASN A 17 5.61 -4.46 19.06
N PRO A 18 6.74 -3.86 18.60
CA PRO A 18 7.16 -3.94 17.19
C PRO A 18 7.55 -5.34 16.72
N GLN A 19 8.00 -6.22 17.62
CA GLN A 19 8.39 -7.59 17.26
C GLN A 19 7.15 -8.46 17.02
N GLU A 20 6.17 -8.37 17.92
CA GLU A 20 4.87 -9.04 17.79
C GLU A 20 4.07 -8.48 16.60
N ALA A 21 4.23 -7.18 16.33
CA ALA A 21 3.59 -6.54 15.19
C ALA A 21 4.06 -7.08 13.83
N LEU A 22 5.28 -7.62 13.72
CA LEU A 22 5.74 -8.29 12.49
C LEU A 22 4.87 -9.52 12.17
N SER A 23 4.59 -10.36 13.17
CA SER A 23 3.71 -11.52 13.00
C SER A 23 2.28 -11.09 12.71
N TYR A 24 1.76 -10.10 13.44
CA TYR A 24 0.43 -9.55 13.19
C TYR A 24 0.27 -9.00 11.76
N MET A 25 1.30 -8.33 11.24
CA MET A 25 1.34 -7.80 9.87
C MET A 25 1.25 -8.93 8.84
N ASP A 26 2.07 -9.98 8.98
CA ASP A 26 2.05 -11.13 8.06
C ASP A 26 0.72 -11.88 8.13
N ASP A 27 0.18 -12.12 9.33
CA ASP A 27 -1.11 -12.77 9.52
C ASP A 27 -2.25 -11.97 8.88
N SER A 28 -2.23 -10.65 9.06
CA SER A 28 -3.22 -9.73 8.46
C SER A 28 -3.11 -9.74 6.93
N GLN A 29 -1.91 -9.75 6.36
CA GLN A 29 -1.76 -9.86 4.91
C GLN A 29 -2.28 -11.20 4.39
N ASN A 30 -1.92 -12.32 5.03
CA ASN A 30 -2.35 -13.66 4.63
C ASN A 30 -3.89 -13.76 4.63
N GLN A 31 -4.55 -13.22 5.66
CA GLN A 31 -6.01 -13.18 5.73
C GLN A 31 -6.60 -12.32 4.62
N GLY A 32 -6.03 -11.13 4.39
CA GLY A 32 -6.45 -10.24 3.30
C GLY A 32 -6.34 -10.93 1.93
N GLU A 33 -5.22 -11.57 1.63
CA GLU A 33 -5.02 -12.31 0.38
C GLU A 33 -5.98 -13.50 0.22
N SER A 34 -6.29 -14.21 1.30
CA SER A 34 -7.31 -15.27 1.28
C SER A 34 -8.69 -14.73 0.91
N LEU A 35 -9.05 -13.54 1.40
CA LEU A 35 -10.30 -12.86 1.04
C LEU A 35 -10.27 -12.37 -0.42
N LEU A 36 -9.12 -11.89 -0.92
CA LEU A 36 -8.97 -11.55 -2.34
C LEU A 36 -9.22 -12.75 -3.26
N GLN A 37 -8.75 -13.95 -2.88
CA GLN A 37 -9.02 -15.19 -3.63
C GLN A 37 -10.52 -15.51 -3.69
N GLN A 38 -11.26 -15.13 -2.65
CA GLN A 38 -12.71 -15.26 -2.56
C GLN A 38 -13.47 -14.09 -3.21
N GLN A 39 -12.76 -13.11 -3.75
CA GLN A 39 -13.30 -11.86 -4.31
C GLN A 39 -14.06 -11.01 -3.28
N ASP A 40 -13.79 -11.20 -1.98
CA ASP A 40 -14.30 -10.33 -0.93
C ASP A 40 -13.40 -9.11 -0.76
N TRP A 41 -13.49 -8.19 -1.72
CA TRP A 41 -12.63 -7.01 -1.78
C TRP A 41 -12.82 -6.08 -0.58
N HIS A 42 -14.05 -5.95 -0.07
CA HIS A 42 -14.36 -5.03 1.01
C HIS A 42 -13.74 -5.50 2.33
N GLU A 43 -13.89 -6.79 2.66
CA GLU A 43 -13.25 -7.32 3.88
C GLU A 43 -11.73 -7.42 3.72
N ALA A 44 -11.23 -7.78 2.53
CA ALA A 44 -9.80 -7.83 2.25
C ALA A 44 -9.11 -6.47 2.49
N ILE A 45 -9.73 -5.36 2.07
CA ILE A 45 -9.19 -4.01 2.26
C ILE A 45 -8.93 -3.71 3.75
N ALA A 46 -9.80 -4.16 4.65
CA ALA A 46 -9.62 -3.93 6.09
C ALA A 46 -8.34 -4.60 6.61
N TYR A 47 -8.16 -5.89 6.30
CA TYR A 47 -6.97 -6.64 6.73
C TYR A 47 -5.68 -6.14 6.07
N LEU A 48 -5.70 -5.92 4.76
CA LEU A 48 -4.56 -5.40 4.02
C LEU A 48 -4.17 -3.98 4.46
N GLY A 49 -5.16 -3.16 4.78
CA GLY A 49 -4.96 -1.80 5.29
C GLY A 49 -4.31 -1.77 6.66
N CYS A 50 -4.73 -2.66 7.57
CA CYS A 50 -4.10 -2.83 8.87
C CYS A 50 -2.64 -3.29 8.73
N ALA A 51 -2.37 -4.26 7.84
CA ALA A 51 -1.00 -4.70 7.54
C ALA A 51 -0.15 -3.57 6.95
N PHE A 52 -0.74 -2.74 6.06
CA PHE A 52 -0.07 -1.62 5.42
C PHE A 52 0.38 -0.56 6.45
N GLU A 53 -0.53 -0.07 7.29
CA GLU A 53 -0.17 0.91 8.32
C GLU A 53 0.78 0.32 9.37
N THR A 54 0.65 -0.97 9.70
CA THR A 54 1.61 -1.66 10.56
C THR A 54 3.01 -1.65 9.95
N THR A 55 3.11 -1.91 8.63
CA THR A 55 4.38 -1.84 7.90
C THR A 55 4.99 -0.44 7.96
N GLU A 56 4.18 0.61 7.75
CA GLU A 56 4.65 2.01 7.83
C GLU A 56 5.23 2.33 9.21
N ILE A 57 4.54 1.93 10.28
CA ILE A 57 5.02 2.14 11.66
C ILE A 57 6.32 1.35 11.91
N LEU A 58 6.40 0.10 11.45
CA LEU A 58 7.60 -0.72 11.61
C LEU A 58 8.81 -0.14 10.87
N MET A 59 8.60 0.45 9.68
CA MET A 59 9.65 1.17 8.94
C MET A 59 10.14 2.40 9.70
N GLU A 60 9.25 3.13 10.38
CA GLU A 60 9.63 4.27 11.22
C GLU A 60 10.47 3.83 12.43
N LEU A 61 10.12 2.69 13.04
CA LEU A 61 10.73 2.20 14.29
C LEU A 61 12.06 1.47 14.10
N GLN A 62 12.12 0.56 13.12
CA GLN A 62 13.31 -0.26 12.88
C GLN A 62 14.35 0.49 12.05
N GLY A 63 13.97 1.67 11.56
CA GLY A 63 14.73 2.41 10.58
C GLY A 63 14.67 1.74 9.21
N PRO A 64 15.21 2.41 8.19
CA PRO A 64 14.95 2.07 6.79
C PRO A 64 15.73 0.80 6.32
N GLY A 65 16.38 0.06 7.23
CA GLY A 65 17.33 -1.02 6.96
C GLY A 65 16.75 -2.37 6.53
N GLU A 66 15.45 -2.58 6.70
CA GLU A 66 14.83 -3.89 6.46
C GLU A 66 14.21 -3.96 5.05
N SER A 67 14.95 -4.52 4.09
CA SER A 67 14.46 -4.74 2.71
C SER A 67 13.12 -5.49 2.66
N PHE A 68 12.87 -6.36 3.66
CA PHE A 68 11.59 -7.03 3.80
C PHE A 68 10.42 -6.03 3.95
N LEU A 69 10.54 -5.01 4.80
CA LEU A 69 9.48 -4.02 5.01
C LEU A 69 9.23 -3.17 3.76
N LEU A 70 10.27 -2.84 2.98
CA LEU A 70 10.13 -2.13 1.70
C LEU A 70 9.30 -2.95 0.70
N SER A 71 9.61 -4.25 0.61
CA SER A 71 8.91 -5.20 -0.25
C SER A 71 7.46 -5.38 0.16
N ARG A 72 7.23 -5.46 1.49
CA ARG A 72 5.94 -5.64 2.13
C ARG A 72 5.04 -4.44 1.89
N LEU A 73 5.56 -3.23 2.11
CA LEU A 73 4.86 -1.97 1.85
C LEU A 73 4.42 -1.89 0.38
N THR A 74 5.33 -2.22 -0.54
CA THR A 74 5.08 -2.20 -1.98
C THR A 74 3.98 -3.19 -2.37
N SER A 75 4.07 -4.44 -1.90
CA SER A 75 3.08 -5.49 -2.16
C SER A 75 1.70 -5.09 -1.64
N LEU A 76 1.61 -4.67 -0.38
CA LEU A 76 0.35 -4.26 0.25
C LEU A 76 -0.28 -3.06 -0.46
N ALA A 77 0.51 -2.06 -0.87
CA ALA A 77 0.02 -0.92 -1.61
C ALA A 77 -0.62 -1.31 -2.95
N VAL A 78 0.01 -2.23 -3.69
CA VAL A 78 -0.50 -2.74 -4.97
C VAL A 78 -1.77 -3.56 -4.77
N LEU A 79 -1.83 -4.42 -3.74
CA LEU A 79 -3.02 -5.22 -3.42
C LEU A 79 -4.19 -4.32 -3.01
N LEU A 80 -3.96 -3.34 -2.13
CA LEU A 80 -4.96 -2.36 -1.72
C LEU A 80 -5.47 -1.55 -2.91
N ALA A 81 -4.58 -1.00 -3.72
CA ALA A 81 -4.98 -0.25 -4.90
C ALA A 81 -5.81 -1.11 -5.86
N THR A 82 -5.40 -2.35 -6.11
CA THR A 82 -6.16 -3.30 -6.94
C THR A 82 -7.55 -3.56 -6.35
N SER A 83 -7.64 -3.75 -5.03
CA SER A 83 -8.90 -4.01 -4.32
C SER A 83 -9.85 -2.80 -4.38
N PHE A 84 -9.34 -1.59 -4.13
CA PHE A 84 -10.11 -0.35 -4.29
C PHE A 84 -10.62 -0.17 -5.73
N ASN A 85 -9.80 -0.49 -6.73
CA ASN A 85 -10.23 -0.43 -8.13
C ASN A 85 -11.33 -1.46 -8.44
N LYS A 86 -11.36 -2.63 -7.79
CA LYS A 86 -12.46 -3.60 -7.94
C LYS A 86 -13.79 -3.09 -7.37
N LEU A 87 -13.74 -2.14 -6.44
CA LEU A 87 -14.89 -1.45 -5.87
C LEU A 87 -15.20 -0.11 -6.54
N ASN A 88 -14.51 0.25 -7.62
CA ASN A 88 -14.57 1.56 -8.29
C ASN A 88 -14.15 2.75 -7.39
N GLU A 89 -13.40 2.48 -6.33
CA GLU A 89 -12.86 3.49 -5.40
C GLU A 89 -11.47 3.95 -5.83
N HIS A 90 -11.31 4.32 -7.11
CA HIS A 90 -10.00 4.61 -7.73
C HIS A 90 -9.18 5.66 -6.97
N ASN A 91 -9.84 6.68 -6.42
CA ASN A 91 -9.18 7.73 -5.65
C ASN A 91 -8.50 7.17 -4.38
N CYS A 92 -9.15 6.22 -3.70
CA CYS A 92 -8.57 5.55 -2.53
C CYS A 92 -7.32 4.77 -2.93
N GLY A 93 -7.37 4.02 -4.04
CA GLY A 93 -6.20 3.31 -4.56
C GLY A 93 -5.03 4.23 -4.90
N GLN A 94 -5.29 5.40 -5.50
CA GLN A 94 -4.25 6.39 -5.79
C GLN A 94 -3.65 7.02 -4.52
N ILE A 95 -4.46 7.25 -3.49
CA ILE A 95 -3.98 7.73 -2.19
C ILE A 95 -2.98 6.73 -1.59
N ILE A 96 -3.33 5.43 -1.56
CA ILE A 96 -2.44 4.38 -1.03
C ILE A 96 -1.12 4.32 -1.80
N LEU A 97 -1.16 4.29 -3.13
CA LEU A 97 0.07 4.22 -3.94
C LEU A 97 0.95 5.45 -3.71
N LYS A 98 0.35 6.64 -3.57
CA LYS A 98 1.09 7.87 -3.28
C LYS A 98 1.72 7.84 -1.88
N GLN A 99 1.01 7.32 -0.88
CA GLN A 99 1.55 7.15 0.48
C GLN A 99 2.76 6.20 0.48
N ALA A 100 2.63 5.03 -0.16
CA ALA A 100 3.72 4.07 -0.29
C ALA A 100 4.93 4.68 -1.02
N GLN A 101 4.68 5.42 -2.10
CA GLN A 101 5.73 6.14 -2.82
C GLN A 101 6.49 7.12 -1.91
N GLN A 102 5.77 7.91 -1.11
CA GLN A 102 6.39 8.88 -0.19
C GLN A 102 7.29 8.19 0.84
N LYS A 103 6.80 7.11 1.47
CA LYS A 103 7.59 6.32 2.43
C LYS A 103 8.83 5.68 1.80
N LEU A 104 8.72 5.17 0.58
CA LEU A 104 9.88 4.63 -0.15
C LEU A 104 10.89 5.72 -0.52
N GLN A 105 10.44 6.93 -0.86
CA GLN A 105 11.33 8.06 -1.15
C GLN A 105 12.08 8.52 0.12
N GLU A 106 11.40 8.58 1.27
CA GLU A 106 12.03 8.86 2.57
C GLU A 106 13.09 7.80 2.93
N ALA A 107 12.80 6.52 2.63
CA ALA A 107 13.77 5.44 2.78
C ALA A 107 14.97 5.58 1.80
N GLU A 108 14.75 6.07 0.58
CA GLU A 108 15.81 6.35 -0.39
C GLU A 108 16.76 7.43 0.13
N ASP A 109 16.21 8.56 0.59
CA ASP A 109 16.95 9.72 1.09
C ASP A 109 17.83 9.38 2.31
N THR A 110 17.40 8.41 3.11
CA THR A 110 18.10 7.94 4.32
C THR A 110 19.10 6.80 4.06
N SER A 111 19.15 6.25 2.85
CA SER A 111 20.01 5.10 2.48
C SER A 111 21.39 5.49 1.92
N LEU A 112 21.90 6.69 2.28
CA LEU A 112 23.14 7.23 1.73
C LEU A 112 24.32 6.24 1.81
N GLY A 113 24.86 5.87 0.65
CA GLY A 113 26.05 5.03 0.54
C GLY A 113 25.81 3.52 0.34
N ASP A 114 24.59 3.02 0.53
CA ASP A 114 24.23 1.62 0.27
C ASP A 114 23.62 1.44 -1.13
N LYS A 115 24.48 1.14 -2.11
CA LYS A 115 24.07 0.98 -3.51
C LYS A 115 23.07 -0.15 -3.74
N SER A 116 23.23 -1.26 -3.03
CA SER A 116 22.36 -2.43 -3.19
C SER A 116 20.95 -2.11 -2.69
N ARG A 117 20.87 -1.42 -1.55
CA ARG A 117 19.59 -0.98 -0.99
C ARG A 117 18.92 0.11 -1.81
N LEU A 118 19.67 1.08 -2.32
CA LEU A 118 19.14 2.10 -3.23
C LEU A 118 18.55 1.44 -4.49
N ALA A 119 19.24 0.47 -5.09
CA ALA A 119 18.71 -0.27 -6.24
C ALA A 119 17.37 -0.97 -5.90
N TYR A 120 17.30 -1.58 -4.71
CA TYR A 120 16.08 -2.25 -4.26
C TYR A 120 14.91 -1.29 -4.01
N ILE A 121 15.16 -0.14 -3.40
CA ILE A 121 14.15 0.92 -3.20
C ILE A 121 13.66 1.43 -4.56
N GLN A 122 14.57 1.58 -5.53
CA GLN A 122 14.22 2.01 -6.89
C GLN A 122 13.35 1.00 -7.63
N GLU A 123 13.59 -0.30 -7.45
CA GLU A 123 12.72 -1.37 -7.94
C GLU A 123 11.31 -1.26 -7.32
N CYS A 124 11.23 -1.07 -5.99
CA CYS A 124 9.96 -0.86 -5.30
C CYS A 124 9.20 0.38 -5.83
N LEU A 125 9.90 1.51 -5.96
CA LEU A 125 9.36 2.76 -6.52
C LEU A 125 8.91 2.59 -7.98
N PHE A 126 9.60 1.76 -8.76
CA PHE A 126 9.19 1.45 -10.13
C PHE A 126 7.87 0.68 -10.13
N SER A 127 7.73 -0.36 -9.30
CA SER A 127 6.48 -1.12 -9.16
C SER A 127 5.28 -0.24 -8.76
N ILE A 128 5.48 0.71 -7.83
CA ILE A 128 4.43 1.67 -7.45
C ILE A 128 4.05 2.57 -8.63
N ARG A 129 5.03 3.14 -9.34
CA ARG A 129 4.78 4.01 -10.50
C ARG A 129 4.06 3.29 -11.64
N THR A 130 4.48 2.06 -11.95
CA THR A 130 3.80 1.24 -12.95
C THR A 130 2.33 1.00 -12.58
N SER A 131 2.06 0.71 -11.29
CA SER A 131 0.69 0.52 -10.80
C SER A 131 -0.14 1.81 -10.92
N GLN A 132 0.41 2.96 -10.54
CA GLN A 132 -0.25 4.27 -10.68
C GLN A 132 -0.67 4.53 -12.13
N GLU A 133 0.24 4.31 -13.09
CA GLU A 133 -0.03 4.53 -14.52
C GLU A 133 -1.05 3.53 -15.07
N GLN A 134 -0.97 2.24 -14.71
CA GLN A 134 -1.95 1.24 -15.13
C GLN A 134 -3.38 1.64 -14.71
N PHE A 135 -3.55 2.12 -13.48
CA PHE A 135 -4.86 2.57 -13.00
C PHE A 135 -5.31 3.89 -13.63
N ARG A 136 -4.37 4.79 -13.95
CA ARG A 136 -4.68 6.05 -14.66
C ARG A 136 -5.16 5.80 -16.09
N VAL A 137 -4.47 4.92 -16.82
CA VAL A 137 -4.82 4.54 -18.20
C VAL A 137 -6.18 3.82 -18.22
N LYS A 138 -6.38 2.86 -17.32
CA LYS A 138 -7.65 2.12 -17.24
C LYS A 138 -8.85 3.05 -16.97
N HIS A 139 -8.70 3.99 -16.03
CA HIS A 139 -9.74 4.99 -15.75
C HIS A 139 -10.01 5.92 -16.94
N MET A 140 -8.98 6.29 -17.73
CA MET A 140 -9.17 7.12 -18.92
C MET A 140 -10.05 6.45 -19.99
N PHE A 141 -10.03 5.13 -20.08
CA PHE A 141 -10.83 4.35 -21.04
C PHE A 141 -12.19 3.89 -20.48
N GLU A 142 -12.45 4.03 -19.17
CA GLU A 142 -13.70 3.64 -18.52
C GLU A 142 -14.64 4.83 -18.25
N GLN A 143 -14.26 6.06 -18.61
CA GLN A 143 -15.18 7.19 -18.53
C GLN A 143 -16.33 7.03 -19.54
N PRO A 144 -17.61 7.19 -19.13
CA PRO A 144 -18.71 7.11 -20.06
C PRO A 144 -18.57 8.24 -21.08
N GLU A 145 -18.60 7.89 -22.37
CA GLU A 145 -18.80 8.85 -23.45
C GLU A 145 -19.96 9.76 -23.05
N LEU A 146 -19.68 11.06 -22.91
CA LEU A 146 -20.69 12.09 -22.77
C LEU A 146 -21.68 11.91 -23.92
N THR A 147 -22.81 11.28 -23.64
CA THR A 147 -23.95 11.26 -24.54
C THR A 147 -24.45 12.70 -24.58
N VAL A 148 -23.99 13.42 -25.60
CA VAL A 148 -24.54 14.71 -26.00
C VAL A 148 -26.00 14.45 -26.35
N GLN A 149 -26.90 14.63 -25.38
CA GLN A 149 -28.32 14.73 -25.66
C GLN A 149 -28.55 16.06 -26.36
N VAL A 150 -28.62 15.98 -27.68
CA VAL A 150 -29.22 17.00 -28.52
C VAL A 150 -30.72 16.97 -28.24
N HIS A 151 -31.27 18.01 -27.63
CA HIS A 151 -32.67 18.44 -27.74
C HIS A 151 -32.74 19.96 -27.66
#